data_AF-A0A958ITU8-F1
#
_entry.id   AF-A0A958ITU8-F1
#
_cell.length_a   1.000
_cell.length_b   1.000
_cell.length_c   1.000
_cell.angle_alpha   90.00
_cell.angle_beta   90.00
_cell.angle_gamma   90.00
#
_symmetry.space_group_name_H-M   'P 1'
#
loop_
_entity.id
_entity.type
_entity.pdbx_description
1 polymer ?
#
loop_
_entity_poly.entity_id
_entity_poly.type
_entity_poly.pdbx_seq_one_letter_code
_entity_poly.pdbx_strand_id
1 'polypeptide(L)' 'FISLPFDDSAAEKYGEIRATLEKAGTPIGPNDLFIAAIAAANKTILVTHNTREFRRVVELTLEDWEK' A
#
# COMPACT_ATOMS: atom_id res chain seq x y z
N PHE A 1 -19.04 -0.90 -8.34
CA PHE A 1 -17.68 -0.33 -8.29
C PHE A 1 -16.73 -1.29 -8.95
N ILE A 2 -15.61 -0.79 -9.50
CA ILE A 2 -14.54 -1.64 -10.05
C ILE A 2 -13.81 -2.28 -8.85
N SER A 3 -13.51 -3.57 -8.94
CA SER A 3 -12.67 -4.28 -7.98
C SER A 3 -11.37 -4.64 -8.66
N LEU A 4 -10.25 -4.20 -8.07
CA LEU A 4 -8.92 -4.53 -8.54
C LEU A 4 -8.44 -5.78 -7.78
N PRO A 5 -8.09 -6.87 -8.48
CA PRO A 5 -7.61 -8.08 -7.83
C PRO A 5 -6.17 -7.90 -7.33
N PHE A 6 -5.75 -8.79 -6.43
CA PHE A 6 -4.34 -9.01 -6.15
C PHE A 6 -3.77 -9.95 -7.22
N ASP A 7 -3.30 -9.38 -8.33
CA ASP A 7 -2.68 -10.09 -9.44
C ASP A 7 -1.15 -10.16 -9.30
N ASP A 8 -0.46 -10.67 -10.33
CA ASP A 8 1.00 -10.83 -10.31
C ASP A 8 1.74 -9.50 -10.16
N SER A 9 1.20 -8.39 -10.70
CA SER A 9 1.81 -7.07 -10.55
C SER A 9 1.68 -6.56 -9.12
N ALA A 10 0.52 -6.77 -8.49
CA ALA A 10 0.35 -6.51 -7.07
C ALA A 10 1.24 -7.41 -6.20
N ALA A 11 1.44 -8.69 -6.59
CA ALA A 11 2.33 -9.60 -5.87
C ALA A 11 3.80 -9.16 -5.92
N GLU A 12 4.27 -8.64 -7.05
CA GLU A 12 5.61 -8.07 -7.18
C GLU A 12 5.77 -6.85 -6.25
N LYS A 13 4.80 -5.92 -6.28
CA LYS A 13 4.79 -4.75 -5.39
C LYS A 13 4.72 -5.13 -3.92
N TYR A 14 3.96 -6.15 -3.57
CA TYR A 14 3.91 -6.67 -2.21
C TYR A 14 5.32 -7.06 -1.72
N GLY A 15 6.07 -7.79 -2.54
CA GLY A 15 7.44 -8.22 -2.20
C GLY A 15 8.38 -7.03 -2.00
N GLU A 16 8.35 -6.07 -2.93
CA GLU A 16 9.18 -4.85 -2.87
C GLU A 16 8.89 -4.02 -1.61
N ILE A 17 7.61 -3.74 -1.35
CA ILE A 17 7.17 -2.96 -0.20
C ILE A 17 7.54 -3.68 1.09
N ARG A 18 7.25 -4.98 1.19
CA ARG A 18 7.55 -5.78 2.38
C ARG A 18 9.02 -5.77 2.71
N ALA A 19 9.88 -6.08 1.74
CA ALA A 19 11.32 -6.11 1.93
C ALA A 19 11.85 -4.74 2.36
N THR A 20 11.33 -3.66 1.78
CA THR A 20 11.70 -2.28 2.12
C THR A 20 11.32 -1.93 3.55
N LEU A 21 10.07 -2.21 3.96
CA LEU A 21 9.59 -1.90 5.30
C LEU A 21 10.23 -2.77 6.39
N GLU A 22 10.48 -4.06 6.11
CA GLU A 22 11.20 -4.95 7.02
C GLU A 22 12.65 -4.49 7.22
N LYS A 23 13.34 -4.12 6.13
CA LYS A 23 14.70 -3.56 6.20
C LYS A 23 14.76 -2.25 6.99
N ALA A 24 13.72 -1.43 6.91
CA ALA A 24 13.61 -0.18 7.66
C ALA A 24 13.15 -0.37 9.12
N GLY A 25 12.75 -1.59 9.52
CA GLY A 25 12.22 -1.86 10.86
C GLY A 25 10.83 -1.25 11.10
N THR A 26 10.08 -0.93 10.05
CA THR A 26 8.77 -0.24 10.13
C THR A 26 7.68 -1.00 9.37
N PRO A 27 7.39 -2.28 9.71
CA PRO A 27 6.34 -3.03 9.04
C PRO A 27 4.98 -2.35 9.21
N ILE A 28 4.07 -2.61 8.27
CA ILE A 28 2.64 -2.28 8.36
C ILE A 28 1.84 -3.58 8.51
N GLY A 29 0.56 -3.46 8.86
CA GLY A 29 -0.31 -4.63 8.99
C GLY A 29 -0.34 -5.49 7.72
N PRO A 30 -0.53 -6.83 7.83
CA PRO A 30 -0.48 -7.72 6.68
C PRO A 30 -1.55 -7.42 5.63
N ASN A 31 -2.76 -7.03 6.05
CA ASN A 31 -3.83 -6.62 5.13
C ASN A 31 -3.54 -5.25 4.50
N ASP A 32 -3.00 -4.31 5.28
CA ASP A 32 -2.59 -2.99 4.78
C ASP A 32 -1.50 -3.12 3.72
N LEU A 33 -0.60 -4.11 3.87
CA LEU A 33 0.39 -4.43 2.87
C LEU A 33 -0.23 -4.95 1.55
N PHE A 34 -1.27 -5.77 1.61
CA PHE A 34 -2.02 -6.15 0.40
C PHE A 34 -2.69 -4.94 -0.27
N ILE A 35 -3.32 -4.08 0.52
CA ILE A 35 -3.98 -2.86 0.01
C ILE A 35 -2.95 -1.92 -0.63
N ALA A 36 -1.81 -1.69 0.03
CA ALA A 36 -0.70 -0.89 -0.47
C ALA A 36 -0.18 -1.44 -1.81
N ALA A 37 0.02 -2.75 -1.90
CA ALA A 37 0.53 -3.40 -3.09
C ALA A 37 -0.43 -3.26 -4.29
N ILE A 38 -1.73 -3.47 -4.08
CA ILE A 38 -2.75 -3.27 -5.14
C ILE A 38 -2.76 -1.82 -5.59
N ALA A 39 -2.75 -0.86 -4.67
CA ALA A 39 -2.79 0.56 -4.99
C ALA A 39 -1.52 1.02 -5.74
N ALA A 40 -0.35 0.54 -5.31
CA ALA A 40 0.94 0.84 -5.95
C ALA A 40 1.01 0.27 -7.38
N ALA A 41 0.62 -1.00 -7.57
CA ALA A 41 0.63 -1.66 -8.88
C ALA A 41 -0.28 -0.94 -9.88
N ASN A 42 -1.44 -0.45 -9.42
CA ASN A 42 -2.42 0.25 -10.25
C ASN A 42 -2.23 1.78 -10.28
N LYS A 43 -1.22 2.33 -9.60
CA LYS A 43 -0.92 3.77 -9.50
C LYS A 43 -2.14 4.60 -9.09
N THR A 44 -2.93 4.09 -8.14
CA THR A 44 -4.14 4.75 -7.65
C THR A 44 -3.88 5.55 -6.38
N ILE A 45 -4.75 6.51 -6.09
CA ILE A 45 -4.78 7.20 -4.79
C ILE A 45 -5.45 6.28 -3.76
N LEU A 46 -4.75 5.99 -2.66
CA LEU A 46 -5.32 5.27 -1.53
C LEU A 46 -5.94 6.25 -0.54
N VAL A 47 -7.27 6.23 -0.46
CA VAL A 47 -8.04 7.01 0.51
C VAL A 47 -8.05 6.25 1.84
N THR A 48 -7.55 6.85 2.91
CA THR A 48 -7.49 6.21 4.24
C THR A 48 -7.35 7.22 5.38
N HIS A 49 -8.00 6.93 6.51
CA HIS A 49 -7.72 7.63 7.77
C HIS A 49 -6.43 7.13 8.45
N ASN A 50 -5.95 5.92 8.10
CA ASN A 50 -4.71 5.34 8.63
C ASN A 50 -3.45 5.89 7.91
N THR A 51 -3.42 7.19 7.60
CA THR A 51 -2.33 7.80 6.84
C THR A 51 -0.96 7.60 7.49
N ARG A 52 -0.89 7.46 8.82
CA ARG A 52 0.37 7.25 9.55
C ARG A 52 1.10 5.97 9.13
N GLU A 53 0.38 4.87 8.92
CA GLU A 53 1.01 3.60 8.50
C GLU A 53 1.34 3.61 7.02
N PHE A 54 0.38 4.00 6.17
CA PHE A 54 0.57 3.98 4.72
C PHE A 54 1.62 4.97 4.21
N ARG A 55 1.90 6.07 4.93
CA ARG A 55 3.00 7.00 4.61
C ARG A 55 4.39 6.36 4.63
N ARG A 56 4.54 5.17 5.22
CA ARG A 56 5.80 4.42 5.20
C ARG A 56 6.10 3.82 3.83
N VAL A 57 5.07 3.66 2.99
CA VAL A 57 5.19 3.17 1.61
C VAL A 57 5.35 4.37 0.68
N VAL A 58 6.59 4.63 0.26
CA VAL A 58 6.97 5.86 -0.48
C VAL A 58 6.27 5.99 -1.85
N GLU A 59 5.91 4.87 -2.48
CA GLU A 59 5.28 4.86 -3.81
C GLU A 59 3.75 5.11 -3.79
N LEU A 60 3.14 5.25 -2.61
CA LEU A 60 1.70 5.51 -2.50
C LEU A 60 1.37 7.01 -2.56
N THR A 61 0.31 7.32 -3.29
CA THR A 61 -0.39 8.61 -3.18
C THR A 61 -1.56 8.43 -2.22
N LEU A 62 -1.65 9.30 -1.20
CA LEU A 62 -2.64 9.16 -0.12
C LEU A 62 -3.56 10.38 -0.07
N GLU A 63 -4.84 10.12 0.21
CA GLU A 63 -5.82 11.12 0.59
C GLU A 63 -6.52 10.73 1.89
N ASP A 64 -6.92 11.72 2.68
CA ASP A 64 -7.68 11.55 3.92
C ASP A 64 -8.91 12.44 3.82
N TRP A 65 -10.09 11.83 3.68
CA TRP A 65 -11.35 12.55 3.44
C TRP A 65 -12.09 12.93 4.74
N GLU A 66 -11.58 12.53 5.90
CA GLU A 66 -12.12 12.95 7.20
C GLU A 66 -11.41 14.19 7.76
N LYS A 67 -10.49 14.78 6.98
CA LYS A 67 -9.82 16.05 7.27
C LYS A 67 -10.42 17.23 6.54
#